data_AF-A0A520C7C0-F1
#
_entry.id   AF-A0A520C7C0-F1
#
_cell.length_a   1.000
_cell.length_b   1.000
_cell.length_c   1.000
_cell.angle_alpha   90.00
_cell.angle_beta   90.00
_cell.angle_gamma   90.00
#
_symmetry.space_group_name_H-M   'P 1'
#
loop_
_entity.id
_entity.type
_entity.pdbx_description
1 polymer ?
#
loop_
_entity_poly.entity_id
_entity_poly.type
_entity_poly.pdbx_seq_one_letter_code
_entity_poly.pdbx_strand_id
1 'polypeptide(L)' 'MDGGIVATGTLDDNASAGDFATLLPLDLVLEDYAATEKIADLPRALSTAGAPEAHTPHVGDICFYA' A
#
# COMPACT_ATOMS: atom_id res chain seq x y z
N MET A 1 -1.73 -22.53 3.85
CA MET A 1 -2.55 -21.91 4.92
C MET A 1 -3.93 -21.75 4.32
N ASP A 2 -4.83 -22.67 4.62
CA ASP A 2 -6.07 -22.77 3.85
C ASP A 2 -7.08 -21.73 4.35
N GLY A 3 -7.44 -20.78 3.47
CA GLY A 3 -8.43 -19.73 3.73
C GLY A 3 -7.97 -18.28 3.47
N GLY A 4 -6.70 -18.03 3.15
CA GLY A 4 -6.20 -16.68 2.82
C GLY A 4 -6.64 -16.21 1.43
N ILE A 5 -7.11 -14.96 1.32
CA ILE A 5 -7.26 -14.29 0.02
C ILE A 5 -5.86 -13.88 -0.44
N VAL A 6 -5.44 -14.37 -1.60
CA VAL A 6 -4.19 -13.94 -2.24
C VAL A 6 -4.54 -12.96 -3.34
N ALA A 7 -3.97 -11.76 -3.26
CA ALA A 7 -3.99 -10.77 -4.32
C ALA A 7 -2.55 -10.52 -4.80
N THR A 8 -2.40 -10.21 -6.09
CA THR A 8 -1.12 -9.84 -6.70
C THR A 8 -1.19 -8.37 -7.10
N GLY A 9 -0.22 -7.57 -6.66
CA GLY A 9 -0.05 -6.18 -7.07
C GLY A 9 1.27 -6.00 -7.84
N THR A 10 1.33 -4.97 -8.68
CA THR A 10 2.59 -4.50 -9.28
C THR A 10 2.99 -3.22 -8.58
N LEU A 11 4.26 -3.11 -8.21
CA LEU A 11 4.82 -1.86 -7.70
C LEU A 11 5.16 -0.95 -8.87
N ASP A 12 4.69 0.28 -8.82
CA ASP A 12 5.06 1.32 -9.78
C ASP A 12 6.56 1.63 -9.71
N ASP A 13 7.12 2.13 -10.81
CA ASP A 13 8.51 2.61 -10.84
C ASP A 13 8.61 4.03 -10.27
N ASN A 14 8.45 4.15 -8.95
CA ASN A 14 8.56 5.42 -8.23
C ASN A 14 9.21 5.27 -6.85
N ALA A 15 9.54 6.41 -6.22
CA ALA A 15 10.25 6.45 -4.95
C ALA A 15 9.47 5.79 -3.80
N SER A 16 8.14 5.99 -3.75
CA SER A 16 7.29 5.42 -2.70
C SER A 16 7.26 3.89 -2.77
N ALA A 17 7.10 3.36 -3.98
CA ALA A 17 7.03 1.93 -4.25
C ALA A 17 8.38 1.23 -4.01
N GLY A 18 9.48 1.85 -4.43
CA GLY A 18 10.83 1.36 -4.13
C GLY A 18 11.11 1.32 -2.62
N ASP A 19 10.66 2.35 -1.89
CA ASP A 19 10.82 2.42 -0.45
C ASP A 19 9.94 1.39 0.28
N PHE A 20 8.69 1.20 -0.15
CA PHE A 20 7.81 0.14 0.34
C PHE A 20 8.41 -1.25 0.16
N ALA A 21 9.05 -1.52 -0.99
CA ALA A 21 9.72 -2.79 -1.25
C ALA A 21 10.82 -3.10 -0.21
N THR A 22 11.47 -2.08 0.36
CA THR A 22 12.49 -2.28 1.42
C THR A 22 11.91 -2.75 2.76
N LEU A 23 10.60 -2.62 2.96
CA LEU A 23 9.90 -3.08 4.16
C LEU A 23 9.50 -4.57 4.06
N LEU A 24 9.62 -5.19 2.90
CA LEU A 24 9.23 -6.58 2.69
C LEU A 24 10.29 -7.58 3.23
N PRO A 25 9.89 -8.75 3.75
CA PRO A 25 8.51 -9.16 3.99
C PRO A 25 7.88 -8.38 5.15
N LEU A 26 6.57 -8.09 5.03
CA LEU A 26 5.84 -7.30 5.99
C LEU A 26 4.57 -8.04 6.41
N ASP A 27 4.36 -8.15 7.72
CA ASP A 27 3.14 -8.71 8.31
C ASP A 27 2.34 -7.57 8.95
N LEU A 28 1.17 -7.28 8.38
CA LEU A 28 0.28 -6.21 8.84
C LEU A 28 -1.10 -6.77 9.18
N VAL A 29 -1.80 -6.09 10.09
CA VAL A 29 -3.23 -6.32 10.33
C VAL A 29 -4.00 -5.28 9.53
N LEU A 30 -4.79 -5.74 8.55
CA LEU A 30 -5.60 -4.86 7.72
C LEU A 30 -6.94 -4.55 8.40
N GLU A 31 -7.29 -3.28 8.47
CA GLU A 31 -8.57 -2.79 8.95
C GLU A 31 -9.50 -2.46 7.77
N ASP A 32 -10.81 -2.64 7.98
CA ASP A 32 -11.81 -2.20 7.02
C ASP A 32 -12.11 -0.72 7.22
N TYR A 33 -11.84 0.08 6.18
CA TYR A 33 -12.14 1.49 6.16
C TYR A 33 -13.31 1.76 5.23
N ALA A 34 -14.42 2.23 5.81
CA ALA A 34 -15.63 2.64 5.11
C ALA A 34 -16.19 1.58 4.12
N ALA A 35 -16.01 0.28 4.41
CA ALA A 35 -16.40 -0.84 3.55
C ALA A 35 -15.85 -0.77 2.10
N THR A 36 -14.80 0.01 1.88
CA THR A 36 -14.24 0.30 0.55
C THR A 36 -12.76 -0.07 0.49
N GLU A 37 -12.00 0.26 1.52
CA GLU A 37 -10.54 0.12 1.53
C GLU A 37 -10.09 -0.80 2.66
N LYS A 38 -9.03 -1.56 2.40
CA LYS A 38 -8.27 -2.27 3.45
C LYS A 38 -7.01 -1.47 3.74
N ILE A 39 -6.88 -0.98 4.96
CA ILE A 39 -5.79 -0.07 5.36
C ILE A 39 -4.97 -0.66 6.51
N ALA A 40 -3.73 -0.21 6.63
CA ALA A 40 -2.87 -0.49 7.79
C ALA A 40 -1.78 0.59 7.88
N ASP A 41 -1.31 0.83 9.11
CA ASP A 41 -0.14 1.68 9.32
C ASP A 41 1.15 0.93 8.97
N LEU A 42 2.07 1.64 8.33
CA LEU A 42 3.43 1.13 8.07
C LEU A 42 4.34 1.41 9.27
N PRO A 43 5.41 0.62 9.49
CA PRO A 43 6.37 0.83 10.58
C PRO A 43 7.10 2.18 10.50
N ARG A 44 7.09 2.82 9.33
CA ARG A 44 7.52 4.21 9.10
C ARG A 44 6.84 4.76 7.84
N ALA A 45 6.83 6.08 7.70
CA ALA A 45 6.44 6.73 6.46
C ALA A 45 7.36 6.34 5.30
N LEU A 46 6.80 6.31 4.10
CA LEU A 46 7.54 6.12 2.85
C LEU A 46 8.03 7.47 2.31
N SER A 47 9.04 7.43 1.45
CA SER A 47 9.42 8.57 0.62
C SER A 47 8.24 9.00 -0.26
N THR A 48 7.94 10.31 -0.26
CA THR A 48 6.96 10.93 -1.18
C THR A 48 7.66 11.75 -2.27
N ALA A 49 8.96 11.52 -2.48
CA ALA A 49 9.74 12.27 -3.46
C ALA A 49 9.17 12.07 -4.88
N GLY A 50 8.73 13.17 -5.50
CA GLY A 50 8.15 13.15 -6.84
C GLY A 50 6.70 12.66 -6.90
N ALA A 51 6.06 12.38 -5.77
CA ALA A 51 4.64 12.05 -5.73
C ALA A 51 3.79 13.30 -6.05
N PRO A 52 2.64 13.15 -6.74
CA PRO A 52 1.71 14.25 -6.93
C PRO A 52 1.07 14.68 -5.60
N GLU A 53 0.55 15.90 -5.54
CA GLU A 53 -0.17 16.41 -4.36
C GLU A 53 -1.45 15.61 -4.06
N ALA A 54 -2.06 15.03 -5.09
CA ALA A 54 -3.27 14.21 -4.97
C ALA A 54 -3.27 13.05 -5.96
N HIS A 55 -4.01 11.99 -5.61
CA HIS A 55 -4.28 10.84 -6.45
C HIS A 55 -5.76 10.46 -6.32
N THR A 56 -6.40 10.11 -7.45
CA THR A 56 -7.77 9.57 -7.45
C THR A 56 -7.67 8.04 -7.53
N PRO A 57 -7.91 7.30 -6.42
CA PRO A 57 -7.76 5.85 -6.41
C PRO A 57 -8.86 5.15 -7.20
N HIS A 58 -8.51 4.00 -7.77
CA HIS A 58 -9.38 3.07 -8.45
C HIS A 58 -9.37 1.70 -7.73
N VAL A 59 -10.40 0.88 -8.01
CA VAL A 59 -10.49 -0.47 -7.45
C VAL A 59 -9.26 -1.29 -7.84
N GLY A 60 -8.54 -1.79 -6.83
CA GLY A 60 -7.32 -2.59 -7.01
C GLY A 60 -6.02 -1.80 -6.80
N ASP A 61 -6.08 -0.48 -6.64
CA ASP A 61 -4.91 0.33 -6.34
C ASP A 61 -4.35 0.00 -4.94
N ILE A 62 -3.03 0.06 -4.82
CA ILE A 62 -2.30 0.05 -3.55
C ILE A 62 -1.75 1.46 -3.36
N CYS A 63 -2.28 2.19 -2.40
CA CYS A 63 -1.93 3.60 -2.18
C CYS A 63 -1.25 3.81 -0.82
N PHE A 64 -0.41 4.86 -0.74
CA PHE A 64 0.17 5.34 0.51
C PHE A 64 -0.38 6.73 0.83
N TYR A 65 -0.96 6.88 2.02
CA TYR A 65 -1.39 8.16 2.57
C TYR A 65 -0.29 8.68 3.50
N ALA A 66 0.19 9.90 3.26
CA ALA A 66 1.33 10.54 3.95
C ALA A 66 0.90 11.52 5.05
#